data_AF-A0A3B1JJS5-F1
#
_entry.id   AF-A0A3B1JJS5-F1
#
_cell.length_a   1.000
_cell.length_b   1.000
_cell.length_c   1.000
_cell.angle_alpha   90.00
_cell.angle_beta   90.00
_cell.angle_gamma   90.00
#
_symmetry.space_group_name_H-M   'P 1'
#
loop_
_entity.id
_entity.type
_entity.pdbx_description
1 polymer ?
#
loop_
_entity_poly.entity_id
_entity_poly.type
_entity_poly.pdbx_seq_one_letter_code
_entity_poly.pdbx_strand_id
1 'polypeptide(L)'
;MLAMLSDWFWWDRLWLPVNVTWADLQDKEGRVYAHVHHIYIVFPIAVLLLGLRVLFERFIAPLIAEAFGVKDKVRPRVSHNPALEQYYRTHSKHPSQADVRGLSKKLTWTERQVENWFRRRRNQDRPGVLKKFREARYTQTHTHFSILQTITNTQKGLPLIPGIKPWFYDLREVWAGFPKQTLLDTQYWYYMFEMSFYGSLLFSVAVDIKRKDFKEQLVHHWATLTLLSFSWCANYIRIGTLVMLVHDASDVLLESGKMFNYAGWERACNCIFVLFTIVFMVTRLVIFPFWLIHCTWVYPLDQFQPFFGYYFFNIMLVVLLLLHIFWASLILRMVKKFLFGEVRDERSDEEEEDSADEDHNHKRFVGSSNGLSNGH
;
A
#
# COMPACT_ATOMS: atom_id res chain seq x y z
N MET A 1 -7.03 7.59 37.80
CA MET A 1 -7.35 6.53 36.82
C MET A 1 -6.46 6.63 35.58
N LEU A 2 -6.46 7.74 34.82
CA LEU A 2 -5.58 7.91 33.64
C LEU A 2 -4.07 7.81 33.95
N ALA A 3 -3.61 8.43 35.04
CA ALA A 3 -2.21 8.33 35.47
C ALA A 3 -1.81 6.88 35.81
N MET A 4 -2.62 6.18 36.60
CA MET A 4 -2.37 4.76 36.93
C MET A 4 -2.37 3.85 35.69
N LEU A 5 -3.25 4.11 34.73
CA LEU A 5 -3.27 3.38 33.45
C LEU A 5 -2.02 3.68 32.62
N SER A 6 -1.56 4.94 32.62
CA SER A 6 -0.31 5.34 31.98
C SER A 6 0.90 4.69 32.64
N ASP A 7 0.99 4.67 33.96
CA ASP A 7 2.10 4.06 34.69
C ASP A 7 2.15 2.54 34.48
N TRP A 8 0.99 1.90 34.46
CA TRP A 8 0.88 0.48 34.14
C TRP A 8 1.25 0.21 32.67
N PHE A 9 0.77 1.04 31.75
CA PHE A 9 1.08 0.92 30.33
C PHE A 9 2.57 1.19 30.07
N TRP A 10 3.22 2.13 30.73
CA TRP A 10 4.65 2.43 30.54
C TRP A 10 5.56 1.66 31.48
N TRP A 11 5.09 0.56 32.08
CA TRP A 11 5.90 -0.23 32.98
C TRP A 11 7.09 -0.88 32.24
N ASP A 12 8.32 -0.53 32.64
CA ASP A 12 9.56 -0.92 31.95
C ASP A 12 9.64 -2.43 31.65
N ARG A 13 9.23 -3.26 32.62
CA ARG A 13 9.32 -4.73 32.54
C ARG A 13 8.45 -5.35 31.44
N LEU A 14 7.44 -4.64 30.96
CA LEU A 14 6.62 -5.11 29.84
C LEU A 14 7.35 -4.91 28.51
N TRP A 15 8.07 -3.80 28.36
CA TRP A 15 8.53 -3.34 27.05
C TRP A 15 10.02 -3.40 26.83
N LEU A 16 10.81 -3.49 27.90
CA LEU A 16 12.26 -3.47 27.86
C LEU A 16 12.86 -4.76 28.45
N PRO A 17 14.09 -5.12 28.04
CA PRO A 17 14.84 -6.20 28.66
C PRO A 17 15.05 -6.03 30.17
N VAL A 18 15.31 -7.15 30.85
CA VAL A 18 15.64 -7.17 32.28
C VAL A 18 16.86 -6.28 32.53
N ASN A 19 16.77 -5.39 33.52
CA ASN A 19 17.78 -4.39 33.91
C ASN A 19 17.90 -3.13 33.03
N VAL A 20 16.89 -2.83 32.21
CA VAL A 20 16.81 -1.56 31.47
C VAL A 20 15.51 -0.84 31.80
N THR A 21 15.59 0.48 31.97
CA THR A 21 14.46 1.37 32.21
C THR A 21 14.36 2.44 31.14
N TRP A 22 13.21 3.10 31.00
CA TRP A 22 13.07 4.27 30.11
C TRP A 22 14.06 5.40 30.44
N ALA A 23 14.52 5.51 31.69
CA ALA A 23 15.52 6.49 32.10
C ALA A 23 16.93 6.23 31.53
N ASP A 24 17.21 4.98 31.14
CA ASP A 24 18.44 4.58 30.45
C ASP A 24 18.44 4.97 28.96
N LEU A 25 17.26 5.22 28.39
CA LEU A 25 17.04 5.60 26.98
C LEU A 25 16.89 7.11 26.81
N GLN A 26 17.55 7.88 27.67
CA GLN A 26 17.65 9.33 27.56
C GLN A 26 18.99 9.74 26.96
N ASP A 27 18.97 10.84 26.21
CA ASP A 27 20.16 11.36 25.52
C ASP A 27 21.26 11.70 26.54
N LYS A 28 22.32 10.89 26.53
CA LYS A 28 23.45 10.94 27.46
C LYS A 28 24.70 10.49 26.73
N GLU A 29 25.86 11.02 27.13
CA GLU A 29 27.18 10.57 26.65
C GLU A 29 27.35 10.63 25.11
N GLY A 30 26.74 11.63 24.46
CA GLY A 30 26.80 11.79 23.01
C GLY A 30 25.95 10.80 22.20
N ARG A 31 25.12 9.99 22.86
CA ARG A 31 24.11 9.14 22.21
C ARG A 31 22.78 9.86 22.17
N VAL A 32 22.15 9.83 21.00
CA VAL A 32 20.78 10.31 20.75
C VAL A 32 19.85 9.11 20.63
N TYR A 33 18.69 9.18 21.27
CA TYR A 33 17.66 8.14 21.27
C TYR A 33 16.34 8.61 20.65
N ALA A 34 15.50 7.63 20.30
CA ALA A 34 14.16 7.87 19.83
C ALA A 34 13.23 8.21 21.00
N HIS A 35 12.72 9.45 21.03
CA HIS A 35 11.78 9.89 22.06
C HIS A 35 10.33 9.86 21.58
N VAL A 36 9.39 9.58 22.49
CA VAL A 36 7.95 9.55 22.20
C VAL A 36 7.45 10.89 21.65
N HIS A 37 7.97 12.02 22.17
CA HIS A 37 7.54 13.34 21.72
C HIS A 37 7.92 13.63 20.26
N HIS A 38 8.89 12.92 19.68
CA HIS A 38 9.18 13.02 18.24
C HIS A 38 7.97 12.56 17.40
N ILE A 39 7.19 11.59 17.87
CA ILE A 39 5.99 11.11 17.16
C ILE A 39 4.96 12.24 17.01
N TYR A 40 4.95 13.24 17.88
CA TYR A 40 4.01 14.37 17.72
C TYR A 40 4.25 15.19 16.46
N ILE A 41 5.47 15.16 15.87
CA ILE A 41 5.76 15.82 14.60
C ILE A 41 5.10 15.11 13.40
N VAL A 42 4.72 13.83 13.57
CA VAL A 42 4.09 13.03 12.52
C VAL A 42 2.75 13.64 12.10
N PHE A 43 1.98 14.17 13.05
CA PHE A 43 0.67 14.78 12.76
C PHE A 43 0.74 16.03 11.87
N PRO A 44 1.51 17.08 12.21
CA PRO A 44 1.63 18.25 11.36
C PRO A 44 2.26 17.91 10.00
N ILE A 45 3.23 16.99 9.94
CA ILE A 45 3.80 16.53 8.66
C ILE A 45 2.74 15.78 7.84
N ALA A 46 1.92 14.91 8.45
CA ALA A 46 0.84 14.21 7.75
C ALA A 46 -0.19 15.18 7.16
N VAL A 47 -0.57 16.23 7.90
CA VAL A 47 -1.46 17.29 7.40
C VAL A 47 -0.80 18.08 6.27
N LEU A 48 0.49 18.40 6.40
CA LEU A 48 1.26 19.04 5.32
C LEU A 48 1.29 18.16 4.06
N LEU A 49 1.53 16.85 4.21
CA LEU A 49 1.51 15.88 3.12
C LEU A 49 0.14 15.82 2.45
N LEU A 50 -0.97 15.90 3.20
CA LEU A 50 -2.32 16.02 2.62
C LEU A 50 -2.48 17.31 1.80
N GLY A 51 -2.00 18.44 2.31
CA GLY A 51 -1.99 19.71 1.57
C GLY A 51 -1.17 19.61 0.28
N LEU A 52 0.04 19.05 0.37
CA LEU A 52 0.91 18.79 -0.76
C LEU A 52 0.29 17.83 -1.78
N ARG A 53 -0.44 16.81 -1.32
CA ARG A 53 -1.22 15.91 -2.19
C ARG A 53 -2.23 16.68 -3.02
N VAL A 54 -3.02 17.55 -2.39
CA VAL A 54 -4.02 18.37 -3.09
C VAL A 54 -3.36 19.28 -4.13
N LEU A 55 -2.22 19.90 -3.79
CA LEU A 55 -1.47 20.73 -4.73
C LEU A 55 -0.90 19.89 -5.89
N PHE A 56 -0.31 18.74 -5.59
CA PHE A 56 0.27 17.83 -6.57
C PHE A 56 -0.78 17.32 -7.55
N GLU A 57 -1.91 16.82 -7.05
CA GLU A 57 -3.02 16.32 -7.86
C GLU A 57 -3.66 17.41 -8.73
N ARG A 58 -3.58 18.68 -8.29
CA ARG A 58 -4.13 19.83 -9.01
C ARG A 58 -3.19 20.41 -10.06
N PHE A 59 -1.89 20.46 -9.81
CA PHE A 59 -0.94 21.19 -10.65
C PHE A 59 0.05 20.29 -11.40
N ILE A 60 0.59 19.27 -10.76
CA ILE A 60 1.69 18.46 -11.33
C ILE A 60 1.14 17.24 -12.04
N ALA A 61 0.26 16.49 -11.38
CA ALA A 61 -0.27 15.24 -11.89
C ALA A 61 -1.05 15.38 -13.22
N PRO A 62 -1.79 16.47 -13.50
CA PRO A 62 -2.40 16.68 -14.82
C PRO A 62 -1.37 16.87 -15.94
N LEU A 63 -0.27 17.58 -15.68
CA LEU A 63 0.80 17.78 -16.67
C LEU A 63 1.46 16.45 -17.04
N ILE A 64 1.73 15.62 -16.03
CA ILE A 64 2.27 14.28 -16.26
C ILE A 64 1.25 13.40 -16.98
N ALA A 65 -0.02 13.45 -16.59
CA ALA A 65 -1.07 12.69 -17.25
C ALA A 65 -1.19 13.05 -18.74
N GLU A 66 -1.11 14.34 -19.08
CA GLU A 66 -1.12 14.81 -20.47
C GLU A 66 0.12 14.33 -21.24
N ALA A 67 1.31 14.41 -20.64
CA ALA A 67 2.55 13.90 -21.24
C ALA A 67 2.49 12.38 -21.50
N PHE A 68 1.79 11.63 -20.65
CA PHE A 68 1.57 10.18 -20.79
C PHE A 68 0.34 9.85 -21.67
N GLY A 69 -0.40 10.86 -22.14
CA GLY A 69 -1.60 10.67 -22.97
C GLY A 69 -2.82 10.12 -22.23
N VAL A 70 -2.85 10.18 -20.89
CA VAL A 70 -3.95 9.68 -20.05
C VAL A 70 -5.14 10.63 -20.16
N LYS A 71 -6.26 10.13 -20.70
CA LYS A 71 -7.52 10.89 -20.81
C LYS A 71 -8.66 10.09 -20.21
N ASP A 72 -9.58 10.77 -19.53
CA ASP A 72 -10.79 10.13 -19.05
C ASP A 72 -11.67 9.68 -20.22
N LYS A 73 -12.10 8.42 -20.21
CA LYS A 73 -13.10 7.92 -21.15
C LYS A 73 -14.41 8.66 -20.89
N VAL A 74 -14.99 9.25 -21.93
CA VAL A 74 -16.31 9.91 -21.83
C VAL A 74 -17.36 8.84 -21.51
N ARG A 75 -17.89 8.87 -20.29
CA ARG A 75 -18.95 7.95 -19.88
C ARG A 75 -20.31 8.56 -20.23
N PRO A 76 -21.16 7.85 -20.99
CA PRO A 76 -22.47 8.37 -21.38
C PRO A 76 -23.31 8.76 -20.15
N ARG A 77 -24.00 9.90 -20.23
CA ARG A 77 -24.94 10.27 -19.18
C ARG A 77 -26.15 9.34 -19.20
N VAL A 78 -26.53 8.76 -18.05
CA VAL A 78 -27.80 8.03 -17.93
C VAL A 78 -28.96 8.95 -18.25
N SER A 79 -30.02 8.40 -18.83
CA SER A 79 -31.26 9.12 -19.04
C SER A 79 -31.83 9.55 -17.68
N HIS A 80 -32.35 10.77 -17.62
CA HIS A 80 -32.93 11.30 -16.39
C HIS A 80 -34.22 10.52 -16.06
N ASN A 81 -34.19 9.75 -14.97
CA ASN A 81 -35.37 9.05 -14.45
C ASN A 81 -35.36 9.16 -12.92
N PRO A 82 -36.22 10.01 -12.33
CA PRO A 82 -36.18 10.32 -10.89
C PRO A 82 -36.53 9.10 -10.03
N ALA A 83 -37.40 8.19 -10.50
CA ALA A 83 -37.76 7.00 -9.76
C ALA A 83 -36.63 5.96 -9.70
N LEU A 84 -35.88 5.77 -10.80
CA LEU A 84 -34.69 4.91 -10.79
C LEU A 84 -33.56 5.51 -9.96
N GLU A 85 -33.35 6.83 -10.03
CA GLU A 85 -32.34 7.52 -9.20
C GLU A 85 -32.70 7.47 -7.71
N GLN A 86 -33.98 7.63 -7.36
CA GLN A 86 -34.44 7.48 -5.98
C GLN A 86 -34.20 6.06 -5.48
N TYR A 87 -34.56 5.04 -6.25
CA TYR A 87 -34.31 3.64 -5.89
C TYR A 87 -32.80 3.37 -5.72
N TYR A 88 -31.98 3.84 -6.67
CA TYR A 88 -30.52 3.67 -6.65
C TYR A 88 -29.87 4.25 -5.39
N ARG A 89 -30.35 5.42 -4.93
CA ARG A 89 -29.79 6.10 -3.75
C ARG A 89 -30.27 5.54 -2.43
N THR A 90 -31.49 5.00 -2.38
CA THR A 90 -32.17 4.68 -1.10
C THR A 90 -32.33 3.19 -0.84
N HIS A 91 -32.42 2.35 -1.88
CA HIS A 91 -32.71 0.92 -1.74
C HIS A 91 -31.50 0.07 -2.11
N SER A 92 -31.13 0.03 -3.39
CA SER A 92 -30.01 -0.80 -3.86
C SER A 92 -29.39 -0.28 -5.15
N LYS A 93 -28.06 -0.40 -5.25
CA LYS A 93 -27.29 -0.20 -6.49
C LYS A 93 -27.34 -1.42 -7.42
N HIS A 94 -27.65 -2.59 -6.87
CA HIS A 94 -27.77 -3.89 -7.54
C HIS A 94 -29.18 -4.44 -7.27
N PRO A 95 -30.20 -3.99 -8.03
CA PRO A 95 -31.55 -4.49 -7.85
C PRO A 95 -31.63 -5.99 -8.16
N SER A 96 -32.44 -6.73 -7.39
CA SER A 96 -32.72 -8.13 -7.70
C SER A 96 -33.59 -8.25 -8.96
N GLN A 97 -33.67 -9.44 -9.56
CA GLN A 97 -34.55 -9.66 -10.71
C GLN A 97 -36.04 -9.41 -10.40
N ALA A 98 -36.46 -9.58 -9.15
CA ALA A 98 -37.81 -9.21 -8.73
C ALA A 98 -38.02 -7.68 -8.74
N ASP A 99 -37.01 -6.92 -8.28
CA ASP A 99 -37.04 -5.47 -8.25
C ASP A 99 -37.02 -4.86 -9.65
N VAL A 100 -36.20 -5.42 -10.56
CA VAL A 100 -36.12 -5.00 -11.97
C VAL A 100 -37.50 -5.14 -12.62
N ARG A 101 -38.21 -6.26 -12.40
CA ARG A 101 -39.57 -6.47 -12.89
C ARG A 101 -40.57 -5.46 -12.32
N GLY A 102 -40.49 -5.17 -11.03
CA GLY A 102 -41.34 -4.16 -10.38
C GLY A 102 -41.13 -2.75 -10.95
N LEU A 103 -39.86 -2.35 -11.13
CA LEU A 103 -39.49 -1.06 -11.70
C LEU A 103 -39.86 -0.94 -13.18
N SER A 104 -39.67 -2.02 -13.95
CA SER A 104 -40.09 -2.12 -15.36
C SER A 104 -41.59 -1.86 -15.51
N LYS A 105 -42.43 -2.52 -14.71
CA LYS A 105 -43.90 -2.31 -14.70
C LYS A 105 -44.29 -0.89 -14.33
N LYS A 106 -43.63 -0.29 -13.34
CA LYS A 106 -43.93 1.07 -12.87
C LYS A 106 -43.55 2.16 -13.88
N LEU A 107 -42.50 1.93 -14.67
CA LEU A 107 -41.88 2.93 -15.54
C LEU A 107 -42.19 2.75 -17.04
N THR A 108 -42.98 1.72 -17.39
CA THR A 108 -43.24 1.28 -18.76
C THR A 108 -41.95 1.06 -19.59
N TRP A 109 -40.85 0.75 -18.92
CA TRP A 109 -39.57 0.38 -19.54
C TRP A 109 -39.46 -1.13 -19.61
N THR A 110 -38.71 -1.64 -20.58
CA THR A 110 -38.32 -3.06 -20.61
C THR A 110 -37.36 -3.36 -19.47
N GLU A 111 -37.36 -4.60 -18.96
CA GLU A 111 -36.42 -5.05 -17.92
C GLU A 111 -34.96 -4.75 -18.32
N ARG A 112 -34.62 -5.02 -19.58
CA ARG A 112 -33.29 -4.74 -20.15
C ARG A 112 -32.94 -3.25 -20.16
N GLN A 113 -33.90 -2.34 -20.32
CA GLN A 113 -33.64 -0.89 -20.22
C GLN A 113 -33.34 -0.48 -18.78
N VAL A 114 -34.07 -1.07 -17.81
CA VAL A 114 -33.84 -0.84 -16.37
C VAL A 114 -32.44 -1.35 -15.98
N GLU A 115 -32.10 -2.60 -16.34
CA GLU A 115 -30.77 -3.18 -16.08
C GLU A 115 -29.64 -2.34 -16.70
N ASN A 116 -29.81 -1.91 -17.95
CA ASN A 116 -28.84 -1.05 -18.63
C ASN A 116 -28.69 0.31 -17.94
N TRP A 117 -29.78 0.88 -17.45
CA TRP A 117 -29.74 2.15 -16.71
C TRP A 117 -28.95 1.97 -15.41
N PHE A 118 -29.23 0.94 -14.62
CA PHE A 118 -28.49 0.64 -13.38
C PHE A 118 -27.01 0.39 -13.65
N ARG A 119 -26.69 -0.40 -14.67
CA ARG A 119 -25.30 -0.65 -15.10
C ARG A 119 -24.58 0.64 -15.49
N ARG A 120 -25.20 1.48 -16.32
CA ARG A 120 -24.62 2.78 -16.72
C ARG A 120 -24.48 3.72 -15.52
N ARG A 121 -25.46 3.77 -14.62
CA ARG A 121 -25.44 4.60 -13.42
C ARG A 121 -24.32 4.19 -12.46
N ARG A 122 -24.10 2.89 -12.26
CA ARG A 122 -22.93 2.36 -11.52
C ARG A 122 -21.62 2.75 -12.20
N ASN A 123 -21.55 2.64 -13.53
CA ASN A 123 -20.36 3.07 -14.28
C ASN A 123 -20.10 4.57 -14.18
N GLN A 124 -21.11 5.42 -13.93
CA GLN A 124 -20.90 6.84 -13.66
C GLN A 124 -20.34 7.13 -12.28
N ASP A 125 -20.73 6.37 -11.25
CA ASP A 125 -20.22 6.50 -9.88
C ASP A 125 -18.75 6.08 -9.77
N ARG A 126 -18.25 5.26 -10.72
CA ARG A 126 -16.85 4.83 -10.71
C ARG A 126 -15.92 6.06 -10.87
N PRO A 127 -14.79 6.12 -10.17
CA PRO A 127 -13.82 7.19 -10.38
C PRO A 127 -13.26 7.19 -11.81
N GLY A 128 -12.89 8.37 -12.31
CA GLY A 128 -12.18 8.54 -13.59
C GLY A 128 -10.79 7.91 -13.56
N VAL A 129 -10.28 7.53 -14.74
CA VAL A 129 -8.92 6.99 -14.90
C VAL A 129 -7.90 8.04 -14.51
N LEU A 130 -8.17 9.31 -14.81
CA LEU A 130 -7.31 10.43 -14.43
C LEU A 130 -7.21 10.57 -12.91
N LYS A 131 -8.30 10.41 -12.16
CA LYS A 131 -8.26 10.42 -10.69
C LYS A 131 -7.38 9.28 -10.16
N LYS A 132 -7.57 8.06 -10.66
CA LYS A 132 -6.77 6.88 -10.28
C LYS A 132 -5.26 7.09 -10.61
N PHE A 133 -4.96 7.70 -11.76
CA PHE A 133 -3.58 8.02 -12.15
C PHE A 133 -2.92 9.05 -11.22
N ARG A 134 -3.65 10.10 -10.84
CA ARG A 134 -3.13 11.13 -9.92
C ARG A 134 -2.79 10.56 -8.54
N GLU A 135 -3.67 9.72 -7.99
CA GLU A 135 -3.43 9.02 -6.72
C GLU A 135 -2.18 8.13 -6.81
N ALA A 136 -2.08 7.30 -7.86
CA ALA A 136 -0.95 6.40 -8.06
C ALA A 136 0.38 7.16 -8.21
N ARG A 137 0.36 8.26 -8.98
CA ARG A 137 1.55 9.09 -9.20
C ARG A 137 2.01 9.78 -7.92
N TYR A 138 1.08 10.27 -7.09
CA TYR A 138 1.42 10.88 -5.81
C TYR A 138 2.12 9.87 -4.88
N THR A 139 1.50 8.69 -4.70
CA THR A 139 2.08 7.60 -3.89
C THR A 139 3.47 7.21 -4.39
N GLN A 140 3.65 7.01 -5.71
CA GLN A 140 4.95 6.69 -6.28
C GLN A 140 6.02 7.78 -6.03
N THR A 141 5.62 9.04 -6.15
CA THR A 141 6.55 10.17 -5.96
C THR A 141 7.01 10.24 -4.50
N HIS A 142 6.08 10.00 -3.56
CA HIS A 142 6.41 9.96 -2.14
C HIS A 142 7.34 8.77 -1.80
N THR A 143 7.00 7.55 -2.22
CA THR A 143 7.81 6.36 -1.91
C THR A 143 9.21 6.46 -2.52
N HIS A 144 9.32 6.95 -3.76
CA HIS A 144 10.63 7.21 -4.38
C HIS A 144 11.45 8.25 -3.60
N PHE A 145 10.81 9.32 -3.12
CA PHE A 145 11.47 10.34 -2.31
C PHE A 145 11.90 9.81 -0.94
N SER A 146 11.07 8.99 -0.27
CA SER A 146 11.39 8.31 1.00
C SER A 146 12.62 7.40 0.86
N ILE A 147 12.62 6.53 -0.16
CA ILE A 147 13.75 5.63 -0.45
C ILE A 147 15.01 6.44 -0.81
N LEU A 148 14.89 7.47 -1.64
CA LEU A 148 16.02 8.31 -2.04
C LEU A 148 16.64 9.01 -0.83
N GLN A 149 15.83 9.53 0.11
CA GLN A 149 16.35 10.09 1.37
C GLN A 149 17.07 9.06 2.24
N THR A 150 16.54 7.84 2.31
CA THR A 150 17.20 6.76 3.07
C THR A 150 18.55 6.39 2.47
N ILE A 151 18.68 6.44 1.13
CA ILE A 151 19.91 6.10 0.39
C ILE A 151 20.87 7.30 0.23
N THR A 152 20.37 8.53 0.30
CA THR A 152 21.15 9.76 0.11
C THR A 152 20.94 10.70 1.29
N ASN A 153 21.99 10.94 2.08
CA ASN A 153 21.94 11.91 3.17
C ASN A 153 21.94 13.32 2.57
N THR A 154 20.76 13.79 2.18
CA THR A 154 20.58 15.04 1.41
C THR A 154 20.87 16.29 2.23
N GLN A 155 20.93 16.22 3.57
CA GLN A 155 21.43 17.35 4.37
C GLN A 155 22.93 17.64 4.13
N LYS A 156 23.70 16.67 3.61
CA LYS A 156 25.13 16.84 3.28
C LYS A 156 25.47 16.54 1.81
N GLY A 157 24.49 16.23 0.96
CA GLY A 157 24.69 15.95 -0.47
C GLY A 157 25.59 14.75 -0.77
N LEU A 158 25.85 13.88 0.22
CA LEU A 158 26.70 12.72 0.07
C LEU A 158 25.83 11.46 0.00
N PRO A 159 26.05 10.54 -0.95
CA PRO A 159 25.41 9.23 -0.89
C PRO A 159 25.74 8.57 0.45
N LEU A 160 24.83 7.75 0.98
CA LEU A 160 25.10 6.87 2.13
C LEU A 160 26.28 5.90 1.85
N ILE A 161 26.77 5.88 0.62
CA ILE A 161 27.92 5.14 0.12
C ILE A 161 29.18 6.01 0.31
N PRO A 162 29.65 6.14 1.56
CA PRO A 162 30.80 5.34 1.95
C PRO A 162 30.57 4.67 3.31
N GLY A 163 30.25 3.37 3.27
CA GLY A 163 30.09 2.53 4.47
C GLY A 163 28.64 2.17 4.76
N ILE A 164 28.08 1.24 3.97
CA ILE A 164 26.86 0.50 4.35
C ILE A 164 27.04 0.03 5.80
N LYS A 165 26.11 0.40 6.67
CA LYS A 165 26.22 0.04 8.09
C LYS A 165 26.18 -1.50 8.25
N PRO A 166 26.90 -2.08 9.22
CA PRO A 166 27.05 -3.54 9.31
C PRO A 166 25.74 -4.33 9.32
N TRP A 167 24.71 -3.78 9.96
CA TRP A 167 23.41 -4.43 10.09
C TRP A 167 22.60 -4.57 8.79
N PHE A 168 23.04 -3.98 7.67
CA PHE A 168 22.39 -4.19 6.37
C PHE A 168 22.78 -5.51 5.70
N TYR A 169 23.94 -6.08 6.04
CA TYR A 169 24.42 -7.33 5.47
C TYR A 169 24.69 -8.41 6.52
N ASP A 170 24.89 -8.04 7.78
CA ASP A 170 24.94 -8.97 8.92
C ASP A 170 23.77 -8.71 9.89
N LEU A 171 22.80 -9.62 9.90
CA LEU A 171 21.61 -9.50 10.73
C LEU A 171 21.88 -9.68 12.24
N ARG A 172 23.06 -10.18 12.64
CA ARG A 172 23.45 -10.22 14.06
C ARG A 172 23.71 -8.82 14.60
N GLU A 173 24.26 -7.94 13.76
CA GLU A 173 24.56 -6.55 14.11
C GLU A 173 23.29 -5.68 14.28
N VAL A 174 22.12 -6.19 13.88
CA VAL A 174 20.82 -5.54 14.15
C VAL A 174 20.58 -5.37 15.64
N TRP A 175 20.97 -6.35 16.45
CA TRP A 175 20.77 -6.35 17.90
C TRP A 175 22.01 -5.92 18.68
N ALA A 176 23.15 -5.71 18.01
CA ALA A 176 24.36 -5.25 18.66
C ALA A 176 24.14 -3.91 19.38
N GLY A 177 24.37 -3.89 20.69
CA GLY A 177 24.17 -2.71 21.53
C GLY A 177 22.71 -2.37 21.83
N PHE A 178 21.75 -3.21 21.46
CA PHE A 178 20.36 -3.07 21.88
C PHE A 178 20.25 -3.28 23.41
N PRO A 179 19.41 -2.51 24.13
CA PRO A 179 18.51 -1.44 23.67
C PRO A 179 19.15 -0.04 23.56
N LYS A 180 20.44 0.10 23.89
CA LYS A 180 21.17 1.38 23.93
C LYS A 180 21.79 1.76 22.57
N GLN A 181 21.01 1.64 21.50
CA GLN A 181 21.42 1.99 20.13
C GLN A 181 21.23 3.48 19.85
N THR A 182 22.24 4.14 19.30
CA THR A 182 22.15 5.54 18.87
C THR A 182 21.32 5.66 17.60
N LEU A 183 20.37 6.60 17.63
CA LEU A 183 19.56 7.01 16.49
C LEU A 183 20.40 7.82 15.50
N LEU A 184 20.37 7.44 14.22
CA LEU A 184 20.98 8.20 13.14
C LEU A 184 19.96 9.21 12.57
N ASP A 185 20.44 10.38 12.15
CA ASP A 185 19.60 11.43 11.53
C ASP A 185 18.82 10.92 10.30
N THR A 186 19.43 10.06 9.48
CA THR A 186 18.76 9.47 8.32
C THR A 186 17.65 8.50 8.73
N GLN A 187 17.85 7.75 9.82
CA GLN A 187 16.81 6.87 10.37
C GLN A 187 15.67 7.69 10.97
N TYR A 188 15.98 8.80 11.64
CA TYR A 188 14.97 9.73 12.16
C TYR A 188 14.04 10.20 11.05
N TRP A 189 14.58 10.80 9.99
CA TRP A 189 13.75 11.36 8.91
C TRP A 189 13.00 10.28 8.14
N TYR A 190 13.62 9.11 7.90
CA TYR A 190 12.92 8.00 7.25
C TYR A 190 11.69 7.56 8.06
N TYR A 191 11.83 7.35 9.37
CA TYR A 191 10.70 7.04 10.24
C TYR A 191 9.64 8.15 10.26
N MET A 192 10.05 9.41 10.38
CA MET A 192 9.10 10.53 10.44
C MET A 192 8.30 10.65 9.15
N PHE A 193 8.94 10.59 7.98
CA PHE A 193 8.25 10.65 6.70
C PHE A 193 7.34 9.45 6.48
N GLU A 194 7.81 8.23 6.78
CA GLU A 194 7.04 7.01 6.55
C GLU A 194 5.80 6.96 7.46
N MET A 195 5.95 7.24 8.76
CA MET A 195 4.82 7.35 9.68
C MET A 195 3.84 8.46 9.26
N SER A 196 4.34 9.60 8.79
CA SER A 196 3.50 10.73 8.38
C SER A 196 2.74 10.43 7.11
N PHE A 197 3.35 9.69 6.18
CA PHE A 197 2.70 9.26 4.97
C PHE A 197 1.59 8.26 5.25
N TYR A 198 1.87 7.20 6.01
CA TYR A 198 0.83 6.26 6.43
C TYR A 198 -0.28 6.94 7.25
N GLY A 199 0.08 7.89 8.11
CA GLY A 199 -0.88 8.72 8.83
C GLY A 199 -1.76 9.55 7.88
N SER A 200 -1.16 10.15 6.85
CA SER A 200 -1.90 10.92 5.83
C SER A 200 -2.89 10.04 5.05
N LEU A 201 -2.50 8.81 4.70
CA LEU A 201 -3.37 7.84 4.03
C LEU A 201 -4.54 7.41 4.93
N LEU A 202 -4.29 7.25 6.23
CA LEU A 202 -5.34 6.95 7.20
C LEU A 202 -6.36 8.09 7.31
N PHE A 203 -5.90 9.36 7.28
CA PHE A 203 -6.81 10.52 7.29
C PHE A 203 -7.62 10.64 5.99
N SER A 204 -7.04 10.29 4.84
CA SER A 204 -7.75 10.36 3.55
C SER A 204 -8.64 9.14 3.25
N VAL A 205 -8.58 8.08 4.09
CA VAL A 205 -9.24 6.79 3.86
C VAL A 205 -10.76 6.88 3.61
N ALA A 206 -11.43 7.89 4.20
CA ALA A 206 -12.87 8.09 4.03
C ALA A 206 -13.25 8.71 2.67
N VAL A 207 -12.32 9.45 2.06
CA VAL A 207 -12.49 10.19 0.81
C VAL A 207 -11.89 9.44 -0.38
N ASP A 208 -10.86 8.63 -0.12
CA ASP A 208 -10.17 7.84 -1.12
C ASP A 208 -11.08 6.75 -1.72
N ILE A 209 -10.69 6.31 -2.93
CA ILE A 209 -11.43 5.30 -3.66
C ILE A 209 -11.35 3.96 -2.91
N LYS A 210 -12.49 3.48 -2.42
CA LYS A 210 -12.59 2.17 -1.76
C LYS A 210 -12.37 1.06 -2.79
N ARG A 211 -11.31 0.28 -2.58
CA ARG A 211 -10.94 -0.88 -3.40
C ARG A 211 -11.52 -2.16 -2.78
N LYS A 212 -11.42 -3.28 -3.51
CA LYS A 212 -11.98 -4.58 -3.07
C LYS A 212 -11.31 -5.07 -1.78
N ASP A 213 -10.03 -4.82 -1.63
CA ASP A 213 -9.16 -5.15 -0.50
C ASP A 213 -9.12 -4.06 0.58
N PHE A 214 -10.16 -3.22 0.68
CA PHE A 214 -10.18 -2.08 1.60
C PHE A 214 -10.03 -2.49 3.06
N LYS A 215 -10.64 -3.61 3.48
CA LYS A 215 -10.60 -4.06 4.87
C LYS A 215 -9.20 -4.54 5.23
N GLU A 216 -8.59 -5.33 4.35
CA GLU A 216 -7.24 -5.85 4.47
C GLU A 216 -6.23 -4.71 4.47
N GLN A 217 -6.41 -3.71 3.60
CA GLN A 217 -5.59 -2.51 3.56
C GLN A 217 -5.73 -1.68 4.85
N LEU A 218 -6.91 -1.60 5.46
CA LEU A 218 -7.09 -0.89 6.73
C LEU A 218 -6.39 -1.62 7.89
N VAL A 219 -6.52 -2.95 7.96
CA VAL A 219 -5.80 -3.78 8.95
C VAL A 219 -4.29 -3.62 8.78
N HIS A 220 -3.80 -3.62 7.54
CA HIS A 220 -2.40 -3.34 7.23
C HIS A 220 -1.93 -1.98 7.77
N HIS A 221 -2.65 -0.89 7.49
CA HIS A 221 -2.26 0.44 7.97
C HIS A 221 -2.22 0.51 9.49
N TRP A 222 -3.18 -0.12 10.17
CA TRP A 222 -3.15 -0.23 11.62
C TRP A 222 -1.94 -1.02 12.12
N ALA A 223 -1.63 -2.15 11.47
CA ALA A 223 -0.48 -2.97 11.82
C ALA A 223 0.85 -2.24 11.60
N THR A 224 1.03 -1.58 10.45
CA THR A 224 2.27 -0.85 10.12
C THR A 224 2.46 0.38 11.00
N LEU A 225 1.43 1.20 11.23
CA LEU A 225 1.52 2.35 12.15
C LEU A 225 1.83 1.92 13.59
N THR A 226 1.24 0.81 14.04
CA THR A 226 1.54 0.24 15.37
C THR A 226 2.97 -0.26 15.45
N LEU A 227 3.45 -0.98 14.43
CA LEU A 227 4.83 -1.47 14.35
C LEU A 227 5.85 -0.33 14.29
N LEU A 228 5.60 0.70 13.50
CA LEU A 228 6.47 1.87 13.41
C LEU A 228 6.54 2.63 14.73
N SER A 229 5.38 2.88 15.35
CA SER A 229 5.30 3.56 16.64
C SER A 229 5.97 2.77 17.75
N PHE A 230 5.70 1.47 17.82
CA PHE A 230 6.33 0.57 18.80
C PHE A 230 7.84 0.49 18.57
N SER A 231 8.26 0.32 17.31
CA SER A 231 9.67 0.23 16.94
C SER A 231 10.43 1.51 17.32
N TRP A 232 9.79 2.67 17.15
CA TRP A 232 10.32 3.95 17.60
C TRP A 232 10.46 4.02 19.12
N CYS A 233 9.37 3.77 19.86
CA CYS A 233 9.35 3.86 21.31
C CYS A 233 10.32 2.88 21.98
N ALA A 234 10.39 1.64 21.52
CA ALA A 234 11.25 0.60 22.10
C ALA A 234 12.70 0.62 21.57
N ASN A 235 13.04 1.59 20.70
CA ASN A 235 14.35 1.71 20.05
C ASN A 235 14.75 0.52 19.16
N TYR A 236 13.79 -0.11 18.47
CA TYR A 236 13.99 -1.17 17.48
C TYR A 236 14.32 -0.57 16.09
N ILE A 237 15.12 0.50 16.06
CA ILE A 237 15.27 1.37 14.88
C ILE A 237 15.95 0.63 13.73
N ARG A 238 17.00 -0.15 14.01
CA ARG A 238 17.74 -0.89 12.97
C ARG A 238 16.85 -1.89 12.24
N ILE A 239 16.17 -2.76 12.98
CA ILE A 239 15.27 -3.74 12.37
C ILE A 239 14.11 -3.08 11.64
N GLY A 240 13.49 -2.05 12.24
CA GLY A 240 12.36 -1.39 11.58
C GLY A 240 12.78 -0.67 10.30
N THR A 241 14.00 -0.10 10.22
CA THR A 241 14.51 0.42 8.92
C THR A 241 14.66 -0.64 7.84
N LEU A 242 15.11 -1.85 8.21
CA LEU A 242 15.21 -2.97 7.26
C LEU A 242 13.83 -3.45 6.81
N VAL A 243 12.87 -3.54 7.74
CA VAL A 243 11.48 -3.90 7.43
C VAL A 243 10.90 -2.89 6.44
N MET A 244 10.96 -1.58 6.72
CA MET A 244 10.47 -0.54 5.81
C MET A 244 11.13 -0.63 4.42
N LEU A 245 12.46 -0.76 4.35
CA LEU A 245 13.18 -0.83 3.07
C LEU A 245 12.75 -2.00 2.18
N VAL A 246 12.60 -3.19 2.78
CA VAL A 246 12.13 -4.40 2.06
C VAL A 246 10.71 -4.21 1.56
N HIS A 247 9.89 -3.42 2.28
CA HIS A 247 8.52 -3.15 1.92
C HIS A 247 8.43 -2.15 0.76
N ASP A 248 9.11 -1.01 0.87
CA ASP A 248 9.03 0.07 -0.12
C ASP A 248 9.54 -0.32 -1.51
N ALA A 249 10.47 -1.28 -1.58
CA ALA A 249 11.06 -1.75 -2.84
C ALA A 249 10.03 -2.27 -3.86
N SER A 250 9.01 -3.03 -3.41
CA SER A 250 7.95 -3.52 -4.30
C SER A 250 6.93 -2.44 -4.66
N ASP A 251 6.71 -1.49 -3.76
CA ASP A 251 5.57 -0.56 -3.86
C ASP A 251 5.81 0.51 -4.93
N VAL A 252 7.07 0.92 -5.12
CA VAL A 252 7.46 1.78 -6.26
C VAL A 252 7.10 1.12 -7.60
N LEU A 253 7.33 -0.18 -7.74
CA LEU A 253 7.03 -0.92 -8.96
C LEU A 253 5.51 -1.09 -9.16
N LEU A 254 4.77 -1.36 -8.09
CA LEU A 254 3.31 -1.46 -8.11
C LEU A 254 2.67 -0.17 -8.65
N GLU A 255 3.05 0.98 -8.10
CA GLU A 255 2.48 2.27 -8.53
C GLU A 255 2.92 2.64 -9.96
N SER A 256 4.15 2.29 -10.36
CA SER A 256 4.62 2.45 -11.74
C SER A 256 3.77 1.63 -12.72
N GLY A 257 3.45 0.38 -12.36
CA GLY A 257 2.62 -0.50 -13.18
C GLY A 257 1.21 0.07 -13.37
N LYS A 258 0.58 0.58 -12.30
CA LYS A 258 -0.72 1.25 -12.37
C LYS A 258 -0.69 2.44 -13.33
N MET A 259 0.35 3.28 -13.25
CA MET A 259 0.49 4.43 -14.13
C MET A 259 0.61 4.04 -15.61
N PHE A 260 1.44 3.05 -15.94
CA PHE A 260 1.58 2.59 -17.33
C PHE A 260 0.31 1.93 -17.85
N ASN A 261 -0.43 1.20 -17.00
CA ASN A 261 -1.74 0.67 -17.35
C ASN A 261 -2.72 1.80 -17.71
N TYR A 262 -2.79 2.85 -16.89
CA TYR A 262 -3.66 4.01 -17.15
C TYR A 262 -3.24 4.81 -18.40
N ALA A 263 -1.96 4.82 -18.74
CA ALA A 263 -1.44 5.42 -19.98
C ALA A 263 -1.66 4.54 -21.23
N GLY A 264 -2.12 3.29 -21.06
CA GLY A 264 -2.28 2.34 -22.16
C GLY A 264 -0.96 1.82 -22.73
N TRP A 265 0.15 1.92 -21.99
CA TRP A 265 1.47 1.43 -22.41
C TRP A 265 1.62 -0.04 -22.04
N GLU A 266 0.93 -0.91 -22.79
CA GLU A 266 0.79 -2.34 -22.49
C GLU A 266 2.14 -3.05 -22.30
N ARG A 267 3.13 -2.83 -23.18
CA ARG A 267 4.45 -3.48 -23.06
C ARG A 267 5.17 -3.10 -21.77
N ALA A 268 5.23 -1.81 -21.46
CA ALA A 268 5.86 -1.31 -20.24
C ALA A 268 5.12 -1.81 -19.00
N CYS A 269 3.78 -1.79 -19.01
CA CYS A 269 2.95 -2.33 -17.94
C CYS A 269 3.24 -3.80 -17.68
N ASN A 270 3.29 -4.64 -18.72
CA ASN A 270 3.57 -6.07 -18.58
C ASN A 270 5.00 -6.33 -18.04
N CYS A 271 6.00 -5.61 -18.55
CA CYS A 271 7.38 -5.73 -18.06
C CYS A 271 7.48 -5.35 -16.56
N ILE A 272 6.84 -4.24 -16.16
CA ILE A 272 6.83 -3.81 -14.76
C ILE A 272 6.02 -4.78 -13.89
N PHE A 273 4.92 -5.34 -14.39
CA PHE A 273 4.14 -6.31 -13.63
C PHE A 273 4.94 -7.58 -13.31
N VAL A 274 5.71 -8.10 -14.27
CA VAL A 274 6.62 -9.23 -14.05
C VAL A 274 7.71 -8.87 -13.03
N LEU A 275 8.34 -7.70 -13.19
CA LEU A 275 9.37 -7.23 -12.26
C LEU A 275 8.81 -7.03 -10.85
N PHE A 276 7.65 -6.40 -10.72
CA PHE A 276 6.91 -6.22 -9.48
C PHE A 276 6.64 -7.57 -8.82
N THR A 277 6.15 -8.55 -9.57
CA THR A 277 5.86 -9.90 -9.04
C THR A 277 7.11 -10.55 -8.46
N ILE A 278 8.23 -10.52 -9.20
CA ILE A 278 9.50 -11.12 -8.74
C ILE A 278 9.97 -10.42 -7.48
N VAL A 279 10.03 -9.08 -7.49
CA VAL A 279 10.49 -8.29 -6.34
C VAL A 279 9.59 -8.53 -5.14
N PHE A 280 8.26 -8.50 -5.30
CA PHE A 280 7.30 -8.75 -4.23
C PHE A 280 7.48 -10.14 -3.61
N MET A 281 7.63 -11.19 -4.42
CA MET A 281 7.82 -12.55 -3.90
C MET A 281 9.13 -12.68 -3.14
N VAL A 282 10.23 -12.13 -3.67
CA VAL A 282 11.54 -12.17 -3.00
C VAL A 282 11.53 -11.33 -1.71
N THR A 283 11.07 -10.09 -1.75
CA THR A 283 11.13 -9.21 -0.58
C THR A 283 10.14 -9.64 0.51
N ARG A 284 8.88 -9.93 0.15
CA ARG A 284 7.81 -10.18 1.12
C ARG A 284 7.65 -11.64 1.55
N LEU A 285 8.02 -12.61 0.72
CA LEU A 285 7.87 -14.04 1.04
C LEU A 285 9.19 -14.78 1.25
N VAL A 286 10.33 -14.20 0.86
CA VAL A 286 11.65 -14.81 1.13
C VAL A 286 12.40 -14.02 2.19
N ILE A 287 12.79 -12.77 1.90
CA ILE A 287 13.61 -11.96 2.80
C ILE A 287 12.85 -11.65 4.09
N PHE A 288 11.61 -11.18 4.00
CA PHE A 288 10.85 -10.80 5.19
C PHE A 288 10.67 -11.94 6.22
N PRO A 289 10.12 -13.12 5.88
CA PRO A 289 9.94 -14.20 6.85
C PRO A 289 11.23 -14.91 7.23
N PHE A 290 12.06 -15.31 6.26
CA PHE A 290 13.21 -16.17 6.56
C PHE A 290 14.42 -15.40 7.08
N TRP A 291 14.52 -14.09 6.81
CA TRP A 291 15.66 -13.28 7.24
C TRP A 291 15.24 -12.32 8.35
N LEU A 292 14.25 -11.46 8.12
CA LEU A 292 13.88 -10.41 9.09
C LEU A 292 13.10 -10.95 10.29
N ILE A 293 12.06 -11.77 10.08
CA ILE A 293 11.33 -12.40 11.20
C ILE A 293 12.23 -13.40 11.94
N HIS A 294 13.06 -14.16 11.21
CA HIS A 294 14.06 -15.01 11.85
C HIS A 294 15.05 -14.20 12.70
N CYS A 295 15.54 -13.07 12.19
CA CYS A 295 16.41 -12.15 12.93
C CYS A 295 15.75 -11.64 14.21
N THR A 296 14.44 -11.37 14.22
CA THR A 296 13.71 -10.89 15.42
C THR A 296 13.30 -12.00 16.38
N TRP A 297 13.28 -13.25 15.92
CA TRP A 297 12.92 -14.40 16.75
C TRP A 297 14.14 -15.03 17.42
N VAL A 298 15.27 -15.13 16.71
CA VAL A 298 16.43 -15.91 17.16
C VAL A 298 17.46 -15.05 17.88
N TYR A 299 17.99 -14.01 17.22
CA TYR A 299 19.16 -13.28 17.74
C TYR A 299 18.92 -12.48 19.03
N PRO A 300 17.74 -11.89 19.30
CA PRO A 300 17.45 -11.27 20.60
C PRO A 300 17.64 -12.22 21.77
N LEU A 301 17.30 -13.50 21.59
CA LEU A 301 17.30 -14.49 22.66
C LEU A 301 18.72 -14.89 23.08
N ASP A 302 19.73 -14.62 22.24
CA ASP A 302 21.14 -14.77 22.58
C ASP A 302 21.59 -13.74 23.63
N GLN A 303 20.89 -12.61 23.75
CA GLN A 303 21.30 -11.48 24.60
C GLN A 303 20.32 -11.18 25.74
N PHE A 304 19.02 -11.42 25.54
CA PHE A 304 17.98 -11.07 26.51
C PHE A 304 16.92 -12.17 26.62
N GLN A 305 16.36 -12.33 27.81
CA GLN A 305 15.20 -13.19 28.01
C GLN A 305 13.97 -12.60 27.32
N PRO A 306 13.05 -13.45 26.80
CA PRO A 306 11.80 -12.98 26.21
C PRO A 306 10.99 -12.11 27.20
N PHE A 307 10.48 -10.99 26.70
CA PHE A 307 9.58 -10.08 27.44
C PHE A 307 8.37 -9.74 26.56
N PHE A 308 7.38 -9.04 27.11
CA PHE A 308 6.12 -8.80 26.40
C PHE A 308 6.33 -8.04 25.08
N GLY A 309 7.16 -7.00 25.04
CA GLY A 309 7.52 -6.27 23.83
C GLY A 309 8.13 -7.14 22.72
N TYR A 310 8.93 -8.15 23.06
CA TYR A 310 9.45 -9.13 22.11
C TYR A 310 8.33 -9.94 21.43
N TYR A 311 7.37 -10.46 22.22
CA TYR A 311 6.24 -11.22 21.68
C TYR A 311 5.31 -10.33 20.87
N PHE A 312 5.00 -9.13 21.39
CA PHE A 312 4.14 -8.16 20.73
C PHE A 312 4.66 -7.80 19.33
N PHE A 313 5.95 -7.45 19.23
CA PHE A 313 6.56 -7.09 17.95
C PHE A 313 6.50 -8.25 16.94
N ASN A 314 6.90 -9.46 17.34
CA ASN A 314 6.91 -10.63 16.46
C ASN A 314 5.50 -11.04 16.02
N ILE A 315 4.49 -10.97 16.89
CA ILE A 315 3.09 -11.23 16.52
C ILE A 315 2.63 -10.24 15.44
N MET A 316 2.93 -8.96 15.60
CA MET A 316 2.56 -7.94 14.62
C MET A 316 3.27 -8.13 13.27
N LEU A 317 4.53 -8.58 13.27
CA LEU A 317 5.23 -8.97 12.03
C LEU A 317 4.58 -10.19 11.35
N VAL A 318 4.12 -11.16 12.12
CA VAL A 318 3.37 -12.32 11.58
C VAL A 318 2.03 -11.88 10.99
N VAL A 319 1.32 -10.95 11.63
CA VAL A 319 0.09 -10.36 11.06
C VAL A 319 0.37 -9.73 9.70
N LEU A 320 1.47 -8.97 9.56
CA LEU A 320 1.89 -8.43 8.27
C LEU A 320 2.21 -9.55 7.26
N LEU A 321 2.92 -10.61 7.67
CA LEU A 321 3.24 -11.74 6.79
C LEU A 321 1.96 -12.42 6.26
N LEU A 322 0.95 -12.62 7.09
CA LEU A 322 -0.33 -13.21 6.66
C LEU A 322 -1.03 -12.34 5.59
N LEU A 323 -0.99 -11.02 5.76
CA LEU A 323 -1.50 -10.08 4.74
C LEU A 323 -0.70 -10.16 3.44
N HIS A 324 0.63 -10.29 3.51
CA HIS A 324 1.48 -10.48 2.32
C HIS A 324 1.17 -11.79 1.61
N ILE A 325 0.91 -12.88 2.33
CA ILE A 325 0.48 -14.16 1.74
C ILE A 325 -0.86 -14.01 1.03
N PHE A 326 -1.81 -13.28 1.65
CA PHE A 326 -3.09 -12.96 1.02
C PHE A 326 -2.90 -12.22 -0.31
N TRP A 327 -2.14 -11.13 -0.34
CA TRP A 327 -1.88 -10.39 -1.59
C TRP A 327 -1.04 -11.18 -2.60
N ALA A 328 -0.08 -11.99 -2.15
CA ALA A 328 0.65 -12.90 -3.02
C ALA A 328 -0.29 -13.85 -3.76
N SER A 329 -1.32 -14.36 -3.07
CA SER A 329 -2.33 -15.22 -3.70
C SER A 329 -3.10 -14.50 -4.81
N LEU A 330 -3.39 -13.20 -4.65
CA LEU A 330 -4.04 -12.38 -5.67
C LEU A 330 -3.11 -12.13 -6.87
N ILE A 331 -1.83 -11.83 -6.61
CA ILE A 331 -0.83 -11.63 -7.65
C ILE A 331 -0.64 -12.92 -8.46
N LEU A 332 -0.54 -14.08 -7.80
CA LEU A 332 -0.41 -15.37 -8.48
C LEU A 332 -1.63 -15.71 -9.34
N ARG A 333 -2.85 -15.35 -8.89
CA ARG A 333 -4.06 -15.49 -9.72
C ARG A 333 -3.97 -14.62 -10.98
N MET A 334 -3.49 -13.37 -10.86
CA MET A 334 -3.28 -12.48 -12.00
C MET A 334 -2.20 -13.03 -12.96
N VAL A 335 -1.10 -13.56 -12.44
CA VAL A 335 -0.04 -14.20 -13.24
C VAL A 335 -0.56 -15.42 -13.98
N LYS A 336 -1.38 -16.26 -13.33
CA LYS A 336 -2.01 -17.42 -13.99
C LYS A 336 -2.90 -16.97 -15.15
N LYS A 337 -3.73 -15.93 -14.95
CA LYS A 337 -4.55 -15.33 -16.02
C LYS A 337 -3.66 -14.75 -17.15
N PHE A 338 -2.53 -14.14 -16.81
CA PHE A 338 -1.59 -13.56 -17.77
C PHE A 338 -0.88 -14.63 -18.63
N LEU A 339 -0.46 -15.75 -18.04
CA LEU A 339 0.29 -16.81 -18.72
C LEU A 339 -0.60 -17.78 -19.52
N PHE A 340 -1.76 -18.14 -18.97
CA PHE A 340 -2.61 -19.20 -19.53
C PHE A 340 -3.88 -18.67 -20.22
N GLY A 341 -4.09 -17.34 -20.22
CA GLY A 341 -5.32 -16.74 -20.70
C GLY A 341 -6.52 -17.04 -19.79
N GLU A 342 -7.71 -16.68 -20.26
CA GLU A 342 -8.98 -16.92 -19.57
C GLU A 342 -9.31 -18.42 -19.61
N VAL A 343 -8.78 -19.19 -18.66
CA VAL A 343 -9.29 -20.53 -18.40
C VAL A 343 -10.66 -20.32 -17.75
N ARG A 344 -11.72 -20.37 -18.57
CA ARG A 344 -13.11 -20.38 -18.11
C ARG A 344 -13.29 -21.55 -17.15
N ASP A 345 -13.38 -21.24 -15.88
CA ASP A 345 -13.82 -22.17 -14.85
C ASP A 345 -15.28 -21.78 -14.58
N GLU A 346 -16.23 -22.59 -15.04
CA GLU A 346 -17.69 -22.34 -15.11
C GLU A 346 -18.38 -22.20 -13.73
N ARG A 347 -17.65 -21.78 -12.69
CA ARG A 347 -18.13 -21.75 -11.31
C ARG A 347 -17.85 -20.45 -10.54
N SER A 348 -17.32 -19.40 -11.18
CA SER A 348 -17.07 -18.09 -10.53
C SER A 348 -17.73 -16.88 -11.18
N ASP A 349 -18.65 -17.08 -12.13
CA ASP A 349 -19.20 -16.01 -12.98
C ASP A 349 -20.07 -14.98 -12.22
N GLU A 350 -20.51 -15.25 -10.99
CA GLU A 350 -21.32 -14.28 -10.23
C GLU A 350 -20.49 -13.12 -9.63
N GLU A 351 -19.15 -13.24 -9.52
CA GLU A 351 -18.29 -12.15 -9.06
C GLU A 351 -17.59 -11.37 -10.20
N GLU A 352 -17.64 -11.88 -11.44
CA GLU A 352 -16.91 -11.31 -12.58
C GLU A 352 -17.69 -10.27 -13.40
N GLU A 353 -19.03 -10.16 -13.28
CA GLU A 353 -19.80 -9.16 -14.04
C GLU A 353 -19.50 -7.70 -13.65
N ASP A 354 -18.99 -7.44 -12.44
CA ASP A 354 -18.50 -6.11 -12.05
C ASP A 354 -17.05 -5.84 -12.51
N SER A 355 -16.34 -6.86 -13.00
CA SER A 355 -14.91 -6.83 -13.37
C SER A 355 -14.63 -6.57 -14.85
N ALA A 356 -15.59 -6.81 -15.74
CA ALA A 356 -15.36 -6.81 -17.20
C ALA A 356 -14.96 -5.44 -17.81
N ASP A 357 -15.09 -4.33 -17.09
CA ASP A 357 -14.72 -2.99 -17.59
C ASP A 357 -13.48 -2.37 -16.91
N GLU A 358 -12.87 -3.04 -15.91
CA GLU A 358 -11.63 -2.53 -15.28
C GLU A 358 -10.35 -2.99 -16.00
N ASP A 359 -10.44 -3.95 -16.93
CA ASP A 359 -9.26 -4.58 -17.57
C ASP A 359 -9.27 -4.60 -19.12
N HIS A 360 -10.22 -3.90 -19.76
CA HIS A 360 -10.19 -3.73 -21.22
C HIS A 360 -9.35 -2.51 -21.64
N ASN A 361 -8.04 -2.72 -21.58
CA ASN A 361 -7.13 -2.22 -22.62
C ASN A 361 -5.92 -3.14 -22.82
N HIS A 362 -6.10 -4.46 -22.70
CA HIS A 362 -5.14 -5.45 -23.20
C HIS A 362 -5.62 -5.89 -24.59
N LYS A 363 -5.18 -5.20 -25.65
CA LYS A 363 -5.37 -5.72 -27.00
C LYS A 363 -4.41 -6.89 -27.19
N ARG A 364 -5.01 -8.08 -27.30
CA ARG A 364 -4.41 -9.34 -27.74
C ARG A 364 -3.33 -9.14 -28.81
N PHE A 365 -2.13 -9.66 -28.54
CA PHE A 365 -1.15 -9.99 -29.57
C PHE A 365 -1.10 -11.52 -29.72
N VAL A 366 -1.77 -12.05 -30.74
CA VAL A 366 -1.37 -13.28 -31.41
C VAL A 366 -1.19 -12.90 -32.88
N GLY A 367 -0.05 -13.29 -33.45
CA GLY A 367 0.64 -12.58 -34.52
C GLY A 367 -0.12 -12.38 -35.82
N SER A 368 0.06 -11.20 -36.41
CA SER A 368 -0.07 -10.99 -37.85
C SER A 368 1.16 -11.61 -38.52
N SER A 369 0.98 -12.79 -39.10
CA SER A 369 1.75 -13.24 -40.26
C SER A 369 0.91 -12.89 -41.48
N ASN A 370 1.18 -11.74 -42.09
CA ASN A 370 0.68 -11.42 -43.43
C ASN A 370 1.64 -12.01 -44.45
N GLY A 371 1.25 -13.13 -45.07
CA GLY A 371 1.72 -13.53 -46.39
C GLY A 371 0.53 -13.52 -47.36
N LEU A 372 0.40 -12.46 -48.16
CA LEU A 372 -0.33 -12.48 -49.44
C LEU A 372 0.35 -13.54 -50.35
N SER A 373 -0.30 -14.26 -51.26
CA SER A 373 -1.16 -13.80 -52.36
C SER A 373 -1.83 -15.01 -53.04
N ASN A 374 -2.97 -14.74 -53.67
CA ASN A 374 -3.73 -15.55 -54.62
C ASN A 374 -2.92 -16.23 -55.74
N GLY A 375 -3.47 -17.33 -56.24
CA GLY A 375 -3.75 -17.48 -57.68
C GLY A 375 -2.81 -18.36 -58.50
N HIS A 376 -3.38 -19.48 -58.97
CA HIS A 376 -2.92 -20.45 -59.98
C HIS A 376 -1.80 -21.43 -59.62
#